data_AF-A0A379LRE1-F1
#
_entry.id   AF-A0A379LRE1-F1
#
_cell.length_a   1.000
_cell.length_b   1.000
_cell.length_c   1.000
_cell.angle_alpha   90.00
_cell.angle_beta   90.00
_cell.angle_gamma   90.00
#
_symmetry.space_group_name_H-M   'P 1'
#
loop_
_entity.id
_entity.type
_entity.pdbx_description
1 polymer ?
#
loop_
_entity_poly.entity_id
_entity_poly.type
_entity_poly.pdbx_seq_one_letter_code
_entity_poly.pdbx_strand_id
1 'polypeptide(L)'
;MMVMVDSNFLIKLVSNKQSTKVFLQSLKRRELFIGFPTPVISEFLVRDENSSRINFINKVNSYSEIYDYDMKSAVAGAKILET
;
A
#
# COMPACT_ATOMS: atom_id res chain seq x y z
N MET A 1 -12.20 7.76 3.86
CA MET A 1 -11.29 7.43 4.99
C MET A 1 -9.94 7.02 4.41
N MET A 2 -8.83 7.48 4.98
CA MET A 2 -7.49 7.07 4.54
C MET A 2 -7.04 5.82 5.30
N VAL A 3 -6.46 4.86 4.60
CA VAL A 3 -5.93 3.61 5.19
C VAL A 3 -4.51 3.40 4.73
N MET A 4 -3.58 3.31 5.67
CA MET A 4 -2.21 2.86 5.42
C MET A 4 -2.22 1.34 5.35
N VAL A 5 -1.67 0.78 4.28
CA VAL A 5 -1.65 -0.67 4.03
C VAL A 5 -0.23 -1.21 4.20
N ASP A 6 -0.11 -2.47 4.62
CA ASP A 6 1.17 -3.17 4.68
C ASP A 6 1.45 -3.97 3.39
N SER A 7 2.69 -4.46 3.25
CA SER A 7 3.15 -5.23 2.09
C SER A 7 2.37 -6.54 1.92
N ASN A 8 2.07 -7.23 3.03
CA ASN A 8 1.39 -8.52 3.04
C ASN A 8 -0.05 -8.42 2.55
N PHE A 9 -0.75 -7.36 2.92
CA PHE A 9 -2.08 -7.03 2.43
C PHE A 9 -2.04 -6.85 0.92
N LEU A 10 -1.08 -6.08 0.40
CA LEU A 10 -0.93 -5.86 -1.05
C LEU A 10 -0.58 -7.15 -1.80
N ILE A 11 0.30 -7.98 -1.24
CA ILE A 11 0.65 -9.28 -1.81
C ILE A 11 -0.59 -10.18 -1.91
N LYS A 12 -1.37 -10.29 -0.83
CA LYS A 12 -2.61 -11.08 -0.80
C LYS A 12 -3.68 -10.50 -1.73
N LEU A 13 -3.75 -9.18 -1.85
CA LEU A 13 -4.71 -8.51 -2.68
C LEU A 13 -4.45 -8.82 -4.16
N VAL A 14 -3.21 -8.62 -4.63
CA VAL A 14 -2.83 -8.85 -6.03
C VAL A 14 -2.86 -10.33 -6.41
N SER A 15 -2.60 -11.25 -5.46
CA SER A 15 -2.71 -12.69 -5.73
C SER A 15 -4.15 -13.19 -5.91
N ASN A 16 -5.15 -12.43 -5.44
CA ASN A 16 -6.56 -12.79 -5.53
C ASN A 16 -7.37 -11.80 -6.38
N LYS A 17 -7.72 -12.20 -7.60
CA LYS A 17 -8.48 -11.37 -8.55
C LYS A 17 -9.83 -10.87 -8.01
N GLN A 18 -10.56 -11.71 -7.27
CA GLN A 18 -11.87 -11.34 -6.72
C GLN A 18 -11.72 -10.29 -5.62
N SER A 19 -10.75 -10.48 -4.73
CA SER A 19 -10.46 -9.51 -3.66
C SER A 19 -10.00 -8.17 -4.23
N THR A 20 -9.10 -8.20 -5.22
CA THR A 20 -8.69 -6.99 -5.97
C THR A 20 -9.90 -6.28 -6.57
N LYS A 21 -10.85 -7.00 -7.18
CA LYS A 21 -12.04 -6.38 -7.80
C LYS A 21 -12.92 -5.67 -6.78
N VAL A 22 -13.23 -6.32 -5.65
CA VAL A 22 -14.05 -5.73 -4.58
C VAL A 22 -13.37 -4.50 -3.99
N PHE A 23 -12.07 -4.59 -3.72
CA PHE A 23 -11.30 -3.48 -3.19
C PHE A 23 -11.23 -2.28 -4.15
N LEU A 24 -11.04 -2.52 -5.45
CA LEU A 24 -11.08 -1.43 -6.44
C LEU A 24 -12.46 -0.76 -6.52
N GLN A 25 -13.54 -1.49 -6.23
CA GLN A 25 -14.89 -0.90 -6.20
C GLN A 25 -15.06 0.05 -5.01
N SER A 26 -14.55 -0.29 -3.83
CA SER A 26 -14.63 0.61 -2.66
C SER A 26 -13.80 1.88 -2.85
N LEU A 27 -12.62 1.79 -3.48
CA LEU A 27 -11.83 2.98 -3.87
C LEU A 27 -12.59 3.88 -4.84
N LYS A 28 -13.21 3.31 -5.87
CA LYS A 28 -13.99 4.07 -6.87
C LYS A 28 -15.21 4.76 -6.27
N ARG A 29 -15.83 4.16 -5.26
CA ARG A 29 -16.92 4.79 -4.48
C ARG A 29 -16.42 5.90 -3.55
N ARG A 30 -15.10 6.15 -3.50
CA ARG A 30 -14.43 7.10 -2.61
C ARG A 30 -14.67 6.82 -1.12
N GLU A 31 -15.03 5.58 -0.79
CA GLU A 31 -15.16 5.12 0.60
C GLU A 31 -13.77 5.11 1.27
N LEU A 32 -12.76 4.74 0.48
CA LEU A 32 -11.38 4.53 0.92
C LEU A 32 -10.39 5.29 0.02
N PHE A 33 -9.31 5.75 0.65
CA PHE A 33 -8.12 6.28 0.01
C PHE A 33 -6.90 5.55 0.61
N ILE A 34 -5.93 5.18 -0.21
CA ILE A 34 -4.82 4.33 0.23
C ILE A 34 -3.57 5.17 0.43
N GLY A 35 -2.95 5.05 1.60
CA GLY A 35 -1.61 5.54 1.82
C GLY A 35 -0.58 4.43 1.65
N PHE A 36 0.46 4.72 0.88
CA PHE A 36 1.60 3.82 0.68
C PHE A 36 2.86 4.40 1.29
N PRO A 37 3.27 3.95 2.48
CA PRO A 37 4.60 4.28 3.01
C PRO A 37 5.69 3.79 2.05
N THR A 38 6.74 4.58 1.81
CA THR A 38 7.84 4.18 0.92
C THR A 38 8.50 2.84 1.29
N PRO A 39 8.67 2.45 2.57
CA PRO A 39 9.18 1.13 2.93
C PRO A 39 8.25 0.01 2.46
N VAL A 40 6.92 0.21 2.58
CA VAL A 40 5.92 -0.78 2.11
C VAL A 40 5.99 -0.96 0.60
N ILE A 41 6.15 0.12 -0.17
CA ILE A 41 6.31 0.02 -1.62
C ILE A 41 7.57 -0.75 -1.96
N SER A 42 8.69 -0.42 -1.32
CA SER A 42 9.95 -1.12 -1.57
C SER A 42 9.82 -2.62 -1.32
N GLU A 43 9.28 -3.02 -0.16
CA GLU A 43 9.05 -4.43 0.19
C GLU A 43 8.08 -5.11 -0.78
N PHE A 44 7.02 -4.41 -1.19
CA PHE A 44 6.05 -4.93 -2.15
C PHE A 44 6.67 -5.16 -3.54
N LEU A 45 7.72 -4.44 -3.93
CA LEU A 45 8.32 -4.54 -5.27
C LEU A 45 9.53 -5.49 -5.36
N VAL A 46 10.08 -5.98 -4.24
CA VAL A 46 11.36 -6.73 -4.15
C VAL A 46 11.38 -8.14 -4.80
N ARG A 47 10.28 -8.68 -5.34
CA ARG A 47 10.28 -10.03 -5.93
C ARG A 47 10.56 -10.06 -7.44
N ASP A 48 11.14 -11.18 -7.90
CA ASP A 48 11.23 -11.54 -9.32
C ASP A 48 9.84 -11.50 -9.97
N GLU A 49 9.74 -10.89 -11.15
CA GLU A 49 8.47 -10.61 -11.87
C GLU A 49 7.48 -9.70 -11.12
N ASN A 50 7.84 -8.43 -10.91
CA ASN A 50 7.01 -7.43 -10.24
C ASN A 50 6.02 -6.67 -11.15
N SER A 51 5.89 -7.05 -12.42
CA SER A 51 5.05 -6.35 -13.41
C SER A 51 3.58 -6.26 -12.97
N SER A 52 3.01 -7.33 -12.43
CA SER A 52 1.65 -7.37 -11.88
C SER A 52 1.45 -6.40 -10.71
N ARG A 53 2.49 -6.21 -9.89
CA ARG A 53 2.50 -5.33 -8.71
C ARG A 53 2.61 -3.86 -9.11
N ILE A 54 3.49 -3.55 -10.05
CA ILE A 54 3.60 -2.20 -10.64
C ILE A 54 2.28 -1.82 -11.32
N ASN A 55 1.69 -2.74 -12.09
CA ASN A 55 0.39 -2.52 -12.72
C ASN A 55 -0.72 -2.25 -11.71
N PHE A 56 -0.70 -2.92 -10.55
CA PHE A 56 -1.64 -2.64 -9.47
C PHE A 56 -1.47 -1.22 -8.93
N ILE A 57 -0.24 -0.79 -8.60
CA ILE A 57 0.03 0.58 -8.09
C ILE A 57 -0.48 1.62 -9.10
N ASN A 58 -0.14 1.46 -10.39
CA ASN A 58 -0.60 2.35 -11.45
C ASN A 58 -2.13 2.42 -11.54
N LYS A 59 -2.81 1.28 -11.33
CA LYS A 59 -4.28 1.19 -11.40
C LYS A 59 -4.96 1.93 -10.25
N VAL A 60 -4.33 2.00 -9.08
CA VAL A 60 -4.89 2.67 -7.90
C VAL A 60 -4.37 4.09 -7.70
N ASN A 61 -3.45 4.57 -8.56
CA ASN A 61 -2.77 5.86 -8.42
C ASN A 61 -3.72 7.04 -8.15
N SER A 62 -4.88 7.11 -8.80
CA SER A 62 -5.87 8.18 -8.58
C SER A 62 -6.62 8.10 -7.25
N TYR A 63 -6.44 7.03 -6.49
CA TYR A 63 -7.06 6.77 -5.18
C TYR A 63 -6.01 6.48 -4.10
N SER A 64 -4.75 6.83 -4.37
CA SER A 64 -3.64 6.56 -3.46
C SER A 64 -2.66 7.70 -3.41
N GLU A 65 -1.87 7.74 -2.34
CA GLU A 65 -0.76 8.66 -2.19
C GLU A 65 0.44 7.92 -1.59
N ILE A 66 1.63 8.30 -2.04
CA ILE A 66 2.89 7.78 -1.54
C ILE A 66 3.35 8.68 -0.41
N TYR A 67 3.69 8.09 0.72
CA TYR A 67 4.17 8.79 1.91
C TYR A 67 5.62 8.43 2.16
N ASP A 68 6.49 9.43 2.05
CA ASP A 68 7.91 9.27 2.35
C ASP A 68 8.10 8.97 3.84
N TYR A 69 8.92 7.95 4.13
CA TYR A 69 9.36 7.68 5.48
C TYR A 69 10.32 8.78 5.95
N ASP A 70 9.75 9.75 6.64
CA ASP A 70 10.40 10.96 7.10
C ASP A 70 10.89 10.86 8.56
N MET A 71 11.52 11.94 9.04
CA MET A 71 12.03 12.01 10.41
C MET A 71 10.91 11.82 11.46
N LYS A 72 9.69 12.31 11.19
CA LYS A 72 8.56 12.14 12.12
C LYS A 72 8.18 10.67 12.25
N SER A 73 8.13 9.96 11.12
CA SER A 73 7.86 8.53 11.07
C SER A 73 8.97 7.74 11.78
N ALA A 74 10.24 8.12 11.59
CA ALA A 74 11.38 7.52 12.29
C ALA A 74 11.31 7.68 13.82
N VAL A 75 11.00 8.87 14.31
CA VAL A 75 10.83 9.13 15.76
C VAL A 75 9.66 8.33 16.32
N ALA A 76 8.54 8.25 15.60
CA ALA A 76 7.40 7.43 16.02
C ALA A 76 7.78 5.94 16.09
N GLY A 77 8.49 5.42 15.08
CA GLY A 77 8.96 4.04 15.06
C GLY A 77 9.93 3.72 16.19
N ALA A 78 10.87 4.61 16.51
CA ALA A 78 11.80 4.43 17.62
C ALA A 78 11.07 4.27 18.96
N LYS A 79 10.07 5.11 19.24
CA LYS A 79 9.26 5.02 20.47
C LYS A 79 8.51 3.70 20.62
N ILE A 80 8.08 3.09 19.51
CA ILE A 80 7.40 1.79 19.52
C ILE A 80 8.39 0.66 19.84
N LEU A 81 9.66 0.80 19.44
CA LEU A 81 10.70 -0.22 19.65
C LEU A 81 11.39 -0.09 21.02
N GLU A 82 11.23 1.04 21.71
CA GLU A 82 11.73 1.26 23.06
C GLU A 82 10.88 0.56 24.15
N THR A 83 9.68 0.08 23.81
CA THR A 83 8.81 -0.75 24.67
C THR A 83 9.06 -2.24 24.50
#